data_AF-A0A1Y3SRP4-F1
#
_entry.id   AF-A0A1Y3SRP4-F1
#
_cell.length_a   1.000
_cell.length_b   1.000
_cell.length_c   1.000
_cell.angle_alpha   90.00
_cell.angle_beta   90.00
_cell.angle_gamma   90.00
#
_symmetry.space_group_name_H-M   'P 1'
#
loop_
_entity.id
_entity.type
_entity.pdbx_description
1 polymer ?
#
loop_
_entity_poly.entity_id
_entity_poly.type
_entity_poly.pdbx_seq_one_letter_code
_entity_poly.pdbx_strand_id
1 'polypeptide(L)'
;MKNFKSIKIIHNIENRIEFLFFAEFFRLCGIFVGEYIYYAPEYAENIKSGEIDDEDSVREIEYAREPQDECDAELYVGLDISDSMGIFSNNTVFLRKSWDFVLGNEYSKHFSELENNIQEEILRLILKELAGVLEEKGIPLDLKTFNKIGYIYVKYHLMKYLADMQYFRVYCDRHTRALDVFSNVESELREICNNTQENNRYYNYARIYCASKANSAGIYNRIGIPYAVEELVNECRKLINSETDFSNASVLLGLIYENLPQYSHEAIKAFEQALETVEPYRYAYHIYYWLGKRYEVYDSRLKYAEKMYLRANDHKERFRNFYKLGMINFKLDQYEESVEYFKKTLQQLNLKKQEQYLDPLEINYYYKSSSMISYIYCFCREDPEKAIKYSNKAIKLIRSLENNRYFKDFYNNEADTYQSITKEQINEKKIYQYLSRSYRKLGKIEEADKWRQRAGEE
;
A
#
# COMPACT_ATOMS: atom_id res chain seq x y z
N MET A 1 6.17 30.17 7.99
CA MET A 1 5.52 29.43 9.09
C MET A 1 5.71 27.95 8.78
N LYS A 2 6.02 27.09 9.77
CA LYS A 2 6.11 25.64 9.48
C LYS A 2 4.70 25.11 9.21
N ASN A 3 4.56 24.17 8.29
CA ASN A 3 3.28 23.55 7.93
C ASN A 3 3.33 22.06 8.25
N PHE A 4 2.17 21.46 8.51
CA PHE A 4 2.07 20.02 8.72
C PHE A 4 2.30 19.29 7.40
N LYS A 5 3.38 18.53 7.29
CA LYS A 5 3.82 17.88 6.05
C LYS A 5 3.77 16.36 6.13
N SER A 6 4.01 15.80 7.30
CA SER A 6 4.23 14.36 7.44
C SER A 6 3.73 13.80 8.78
N ILE A 7 3.20 12.58 8.72
CA ILE A 7 2.81 11.81 9.89
C ILE A 7 3.37 10.40 9.80
N LYS A 8 3.92 9.88 10.90
CA LYS A 8 4.27 8.47 11.03
C LYS A 8 3.16 7.75 11.80
N ILE A 9 2.55 6.74 11.18
CA ILE A 9 1.51 5.92 11.81
C ILE A 9 2.13 4.59 12.26
N ILE A 10 2.06 4.32 13.56
CA ILE A 10 2.61 3.15 14.23
C ILE A 10 1.46 2.20 14.56
N HIS A 11 1.58 0.92 14.20
CA HIS A 11 0.49 -0.05 14.40
C HIS A 11 0.98 -1.50 14.51
N ASN A 12 0.18 -2.37 15.12
CA ASN A 12 0.36 -3.82 15.04
C ASN A 12 -0.28 -4.38 13.77
N ILE A 13 0.04 -5.62 13.39
CA ILE A 13 -0.58 -6.28 12.22
C ILE A 13 -2.10 -6.28 12.32
N GLU A 14 -2.65 -6.54 13.50
CA GLU A 14 -4.10 -6.61 13.75
C GLU A 14 -4.80 -5.25 13.60
N ASN A 15 -4.07 -4.14 13.75
CA ASN A 15 -4.60 -2.79 13.58
C ASN A 15 -4.37 -2.22 12.17
N ARG A 16 -4.22 -3.10 11.17
CA ARG A 16 -3.97 -2.71 9.77
C ARG A 16 -5.13 -1.90 9.19
N ILE A 17 -6.36 -2.18 9.61
CA ILE A 17 -7.56 -1.51 9.11
C ILE A 17 -7.60 -0.07 9.63
N GLU A 18 -7.34 0.14 10.92
CA GLU A 18 -7.23 1.45 11.55
C GLU A 18 -6.10 2.25 10.90
N PHE A 19 -4.93 1.62 10.72
CA PHE A 19 -3.81 2.23 9.97
C PHE A 19 -4.28 2.71 8.59
N LEU A 20 -4.99 1.85 7.84
CA LEU A 20 -5.45 2.18 6.49
C LEU A 20 -6.43 3.35 6.50
N PHE A 21 -7.35 3.40 7.46
CA PHE A 21 -8.30 4.50 7.63
C PHE A 21 -7.58 5.84 7.78
N PHE A 22 -6.65 5.94 8.73
CA PHE A 22 -5.93 7.20 8.97
C PHE A 22 -4.94 7.52 7.85
N ALA A 23 -4.24 6.51 7.31
CA ALA A 23 -3.28 6.71 6.23
C ALA A 23 -3.93 7.30 4.97
N GLU A 24 -5.10 6.79 4.56
CA GLU A 24 -5.81 7.31 3.39
C GLU A 24 -6.42 8.69 3.65
N PHE A 25 -6.92 8.96 4.87
CA PHE A 25 -7.37 10.29 5.25
C PHE A 25 -6.25 11.35 5.16
N PHE A 26 -5.06 11.05 5.72
CA PHE A 26 -3.93 11.98 5.65
C PHE A 26 -3.40 12.16 4.23
N ARG A 27 -3.39 11.10 3.41
CA ARG A 27 -3.06 11.21 1.97
C ARG A 27 -4.05 12.08 1.21
N LEU A 28 -5.35 12.00 1.51
CA LEU A 28 -6.39 12.86 0.95
C LEU A 28 -6.16 14.34 1.31
N CYS A 29 -5.63 14.61 2.51
CA CYS A 29 -5.25 15.95 2.95
C CYS A 29 -3.87 16.41 2.41
N GLY A 30 -3.19 15.61 1.61
CA GLY A 30 -1.87 15.95 1.07
C GLY A 30 -0.73 15.83 2.08
N ILE A 31 -0.92 15.07 3.17
CA ILE A 31 0.12 14.79 4.16
C ILE A 31 0.87 13.51 3.77
N PHE A 32 2.21 13.53 3.87
CA PHE A 32 3.03 12.34 3.67
C PHE A 32 2.84 11.35 4.82
N VAL A 33 2.60 10.08 4.49
CA VAL A 33 2.34 9.04 5.49
C VAL A 33 3.49 8.04 5.54
N GLY A 34 4.19 8.03 6.67
CA GLY A 34 5.06 6.96 7.12
C GLY A 34 4.26 5.87 7.83
N GLU A 35 4.71 4.63 7.72
CA GLU A 35 4.11 3.46 8.39
C GLU A 35 5.18 2.79 9.23
N TYR A 36 4.86 2.37 10.43
CA TYR A 36 5.75 1.52 11.21
C TYR A 36 4.92 0.37 11.79
N ILE A 37 5.28 -0.86 11.43
CA ILE A 37 4.62 -2.04 11.98
C ILE A 37 5.39 -2.41 13.25
N TYR A 38 4.76 -2.22 14.39
CA TYR A 38 5.29 -2.63 15.68
C TYR A 38 5.07 -4.13 15.88
N TYR A 39 6.11 -4.81 16.37
CA TYR A 39 6.09 -6.23 16.70
C TYR A 39 6.43 -6.38 18.18
N ALA A 40 5.47 -6.82 18.98
CA ALA A 40 5.75 -7.14 20.38
C ALA A 40 6.77 -8.31 20.45
N PRO A 41 7.72 -8.30 21.41
CA PRO A 41 8.77 -9.32 21.52
C PRO A 41 8.26 -10.77 21.56
N GLU A 42 7.05 -11.00 22.08
CA GLU A 42 6.41 -12.32 22.18
C GLU A 42 6.19 -12.97 20.80
N TYR A 43 5.95 -12.17 19.75
CA TYR A 43 5.84 -12.66 18.38
C TYR A 43 7.20 -13.09 17.82
N ALA A 44 8.31 -12.50 18.29
CA ALA A 44 9.66 -12.87 17.87
C ALA A 44 10.10 -14.24 18.42
N GLU A 45 9.52 -14.71 19.53
CA GLU A 45 9.78 -16.05 20.08
C GLU A 45 9.01 -17.15 19.34
N ASN A 46 7.77 -16.90 18.91
CA ASN A 46 6.99 -17.83 18.09
C ASN A 46 7.58 -18.01 16.68
N ILE A 47 8.26 -16.99 16.15
CA ILE A 47 9.04 -17.08 14.91
C ILE A 47 10.24 -18.05 15.07
N LYS A 48 10.74 -18.26 16.30
CA LYS A 48 11.87 -19.16 16.57
C LYS A 48 11.47 -20.63 16.74
N SER A 49 10.18 -20.95 16.92
CA SER A 49 9.74 -22.28 17.39
C SER A 49 8.87 -23.10 16.42
N GLY A 50 8.53 -22.61 15.21
CA GLY A 50 7.62 -23.35 14.32
C GLY A 50 7.91 -23.23 12.81
N GLU A 51 8.25 -24.37 12.18
CA GLU A 51 8.17 -24.66 10.74
C GLU A 51 8.62 -23.54 9.76
N ILE A 52 9.84 -23.03 9.94
CA ILE A 52 10.51 -22.28 8.88
C ILE A 52 11.34 -23.30 8.10
N ASP A 53 11.01 -23.54 6.83
CA ASP A 53 11.90 -24.24 5.89
C ASP A 53 13.28 -23.57 6.00
N ASP A 54 14.29 -24.31 6.47
CA ASP A 54 15.64 -23.91 6.94
C ASP A 54 16.46 -22.96 6.04
N GLU A 55 15.95 -22.53 4.88
CA GLU A 55 16.60 -21.56 3.98
C GLU A 55 15.95 -20.16 3.94
N ASP A 56 14.71 -20.01 4.42
CA ASP A 56 14.07 -18.69 4.59
C ASP A 56 14.37 -18.11 5.98
N SER A 57 15.47 -18.57 6.60
CA SER A 57 15.91 -18.20 7.94
C SER A 57 15.74 -16.71 8.09
N VAL A 58 14.89 -16.36 9.06
CA VAL A 58 14.70 -15.06 9.64
C VAL A 58 16.10 -14.50 9.85
N ARG A 59 16.62 -13.75 8.86
CA ARG A 59 17.46 -12.61 9.23
C ARG A 59 16.57 -11.92 10.21
N GLU A 60 17.06 -11.82 11.44
CA GLU A 60 16.58 -10.89 12.44
C GLU A 60 15.92 -9.77 11.64
N ILE A 61 14.59 -9.63 11.77
CA ILE A 61 13.98 -8.35 11.41
C ILE A 61 14.81 -7.44 12.29
N GLU A 62 15.89 -6.88 11.72
CA GLU A 62 16.80 -6.04 12.44
C GLU A 62 15.83 -5.01 12.93
N TYR A 63 15.60 -5.03 14.24
CA TYR A 63 15.06 -3.90 14.97
C TYR A 63 16.14 -2.84 14.79
N ALA A 64 16.26 -2.35 13.55
CA ALA A 64 17.11 -1.29 13.15
C ALA A 64 16.56 -0.18 14.01
N ARG A 65 17.27 0.10 15.09
CA ARG A 65 17.12 1.31 15.89
C ARG A 65 17.06 2.41 14.84
N GLU A 66 15.85 2.89 14.57
CA GLU A 66 15.64 3.73 13.43
C GLU A 66 16.46 5.00 13.66
N PRO A 67 17.24 5.47 12.68
CA PRO A 67 17.72 6.84 12.72
C PRO A 67 16.49 7.74 12.91
N GLN A 68 16.62 8.77 13.75
CA GLN A 68 15.54 9.70 14.11
C GLN A 68 14.70 10.08 12.87
N ASP A 69 13.53 9.45 12.72
CA ASP A 69 12.57 9.77 11.68
C ASP A 69 12.00 11.17 11.99
N GLU A 70 12.56 12.21 11.37
CA GLU A 70 11.98 13.55 11.43
C GLU A 70 10.63 13.55 10.70
N CYS A 71 9.56 13.29 11.46
CA CYS A 71 8.18 13.52 11.08
C CYS A 71 7.56 14.59 11.98
N ASP A 72 6.52 15.27 11.48
CA ASP A 72 5.90 16.35 12.24
C ASP A 72 5.10 15.81 13.42
N ALA A 73 4.44 14.66 13.26
CA ALA A 73 3.70 13.99 14.32
C ALA A 73 3.73 12.45 14.17
N GLU A 74 3.46 11.76 15.28
CA GLU A 74 3.27 10.32 15.32
C GLU A 74 1.85 9.98 15.76
N LEU A 75 1.26 8.95 15.16
CA LEU A 75 -0.03 8.39 15.57
C LEU A 75 0.13 6.90 15.82
N TYR A 76 -0.07 6.47 17.06
CA TYR A 76 -0.20 5.06 17.40
C TYR A 76 -1.66 4.64 17.31
N VAL A 77 -1.95 3.67 16.43
CA VAL A 77 -3.31 3.14 16.23
C VAL A 77 -3.53 1.78 16.90
N GLY A 78 -2.59 1.33 17.72
CA GLY A 78 -2.81 0.14 18.55
C GLY A 78 -3.73 0.41 19.71
N LEU A 79 -4.55 -0.58 20.05
CA LEU A 79 -5.48 -0.52 21.18
C LEU A 79 -4.84 -1.04 22.49
N ASP A 80 -3.69 -1.71 22.43
CA ASP A 80 -2.93 -2.16 23.61
C ASP A 80 -1.68 -1.31 23.84
N ILE A 81 -1.58 -0.73 25.04
CA ILE A 81 -0.50 0.18 25.48
C ILE A 81 0.53 -0.55 26.36
N SER A 82 0.29 -1.81 26.74
CA SER A 82 0.91 -2.43 27.93
C SER A 82 2.45 -2.52 27.92
N ASP A 83 3.14 -2.54 26.76
CA ASP A 83 4.56 -2.93 26.76
C ASP A 83 5.52 -2.02 25.96
N SER A 84 5.15 -0.78 25.63
CA SER A 84 5.90 0.01 24.62
C SER A 84 6.30 1.45 25.00
N MET A 85 6.48 1.75 26.29
CA MET A 85 6.89 3.10 26.72
C MET A 85 8.27 3.58 26.20
N GLY A 86 9.12 2.70 25.67
CA GLY A 86 10.46 3.05 25.17
C GLY A 86 10.55 3.41 23.68
N ILE A 87 9.45 3.31 22.92
CA ILE A 87 9.46 3.40 21.43
C ILE A 87 8.83 4.70 20.94
N PHE A 88 7.90 5.25 21.72
CA PHE A 88 7.13 6.43 21.33
C PHE A 88 7.88 7.71 21.65
N SER A 89 7.80 8.68 20.74
CA SER A 89 8.27 10.03 21.04
C SER A 89 7.26 10.75 21.95
N ASN A 90 7.68 11.86 22.55
CA ASN A 90 6.75 12.74 23.29
C ASN A 90 5.64 13.33 22.40
N ASN A 91 5.75 13.18 21.07
CA ASN A 91 4.81 13.72 20.08
C ASN A 91 3.84 12.64 19.55
N THR A 92 3.68 11.52 20.25
CA THR A 92 2.78 10.45 19.83
C THR A 92 1.35 10.71 20.32
N VAL A 93 0.40 10.75 19.38
CA VAL A 93 -1.04 10.71 19.63
C VAL A 93 -1.49 9.25 19.66
N PHE A 94 -2.41 8.90 20.56
CA PHE A 94 -2.82 7.52 20.80
C PHE A 94 -4.30 7.32 20.46
N LEU A 95 -4.59 6.46 19.47
CA LEU A 95 -5.96 6.14 19.07
C LEU A 95 -6.81 5.67 20.24
N ARG A 96 -6.24 4.82 21.11
CA ARG A 96 -6.92 4.23 22.25
C ARG A 96 -7.61 5.28 23.13
N LYS A 97 -7.00 6.45 23.34
CA LYS A 97 -7.61 7.51 24.16
C LYS A 97 -8.93 8.01 23.57
N SER A 98 -8.93 8.27 22.27
CA SER A 98 -10.13 8.71 21.55
C SER A 98 -11.15 7.57 21.43
N TRP A 99 -10.69 6.34 21.26
CA TRP A 99 -11.54 5.14 21.22
C TRP A 99 -12.27 4.91 22.55
N ASP A 100 -11.54 4.84 23.65
CA ASP A 100 -12.08 4.63 25.00
C ASP A 100 -13.07 5.74 25.37
N PHE A 101 -12.82 6.98 24.94
CA PHE A 101 -13.71 8.11 25.18
C PHE A 101 -15.07 7.97 24.47
N VAL A 102 -15.09 7.45 23.23
CA VAL A 102 -16.30 7.35 22.42
C VAL A 102 -17.06 6.04 22.65
N LEU A 103 -16.33 4.93 22.76
CA LEU A 103 -16.88 3.56 22.77
C LEU A 103 -16.75 2.86 24.13
N GLY A 104 -16.10 3.48 25.11
CA GLY A 104 -15.75 2.80 26.36
C GLY A 104 -14.82 1.62 26.10
N ASN A 105 -15.06 0.50 26.79
CA ASN A 105 -14.22 -0.69 26.69
C ASN A 105 -14.67 -1.69 25.59
N GLU A 106 -15.41 -1.25 24.58
CA GLU A 106 -15.77 -2.09 23.43
C GLU A 106 -14.61 -2.16 22.42
N TYR A 107 -13.82 -3.23 22.50
CA TYR A 107 -12.64 -3.46 21.64
C TYR A 107 -12.85 -4.50 20.54
N SER A 108 -14.06 -5.06 20.40
CA SER A 108 -14.33 -6.17 19.49
C SER A 108 -14.63 -5.76 18.04
N LYS A 109 -14.62 -4.46 17.73
CA LYS A 109 -15.01 -3.93 16.41
C LYS A 109 -13.83 -3.27 15.73
N HIS A 110 -13.66 -3.53 14.44
CA HIS A 110 -12.73 -2.77 13.61
C HIS A 110 -13.32 -1.41 13.23
N PHE A 111 -12.45 -0.45 12.90
CA PHE A 111 -12.87 0.89 12.47
C PHE A 111 -13.85 0.83 11.28
N SER A 112 -13.68 -0.12 10.38
CA SER A 112 -14.54 -0.39 9.22
C SER A 112 -16.00 -0.75 9.58
N GLU A 113 -16.24 -1.22 10.80
CA GLU A 113 -17.56 -1.65 11.30
C GLU A 113 -18.33 -0.55 12.04
N LEU A 114 -17.65 0.54 12.40
CA LEU A 114 -18.25 1.62 13.16
C LEU A 114 -19.22 2.44 12.29
N GLU A 115 -20.28 2.95 12.90
CA GLU A 115 -21.17 3.91 12.26
C GLU A 115 -20.44 5.22 11.93
N ASN A 116 -20.89 5.91 10.88
CA ASN A 116 -20.21 7.11 10.36
C ASN A 116 -20.05 8.23 11.41
N ASN A 117 -21.07 8.47 12.25
CA ASN A 117 -20.99 9.43 13.35
C ASN A 117 -19.91 9.07 14.38
N ILE A 118 -19.69 7.78 14.65
CA ILE A 118 -18.66 7.30 15.58
C ILE A 118 -17.27 7.49 14.95
N GLN A 119 -17.11 7.07 13.68
CA GLN A 119 -15.87 7.27 12.94
C GLN A 119 -15.47 8.75 12.88
N GLU A 120 -16.43 9.64 12.60
CA GLU A 120 -16.23 11.08 12.55
C GLU A 120 -15.79 11.65 13.91
N GLU A 121 -16.43 11.25 15.00
CA GLU A 121 -16.08 11.75 16.34
C GLU A 121 -14.68 11.29 16.76
N ILE A 122 -14.32 10.03 16.51
CA ILE A 122 -12.96 9.54 16.78
C ILE A 122 -11.93 10.33 15.96
N LEU A 123 -12.18 10.53 14.66
CA LEU A 123 -11.28 11.31 13.81
C LEU A 123 -11.12 12.75 14.32
N ARG A 124 -12.21 13.39 14.74
CA ARG A 124 -12.20 14.75 15.29
C ARG A 124 -11.39 14.85 16.59
N LEU A 125 -11.49 13.85 17.47
CA LEU A 125 -10.69 13.80 18.70
C LEU A 125 -9.20 13.61 18.40
N ILE A 126 -8.87 12.73 17.45
CA ILE A 126 -7.47 12.54 17.01
C ILE A 126 -6.90 13.81 16.39
N LEU A 127 -7.66 14.50 15.55
CA LEU A 127 -7.23 15.78 14.98
C LEU A 127 -7.00 16.84 16.07
N LYS A 128 -7.85 16.88 17.10
CA LYS A 128 -7.69 17.80 18.23
C LYS A 128 -6.42 17.49 19.04
N GLU A 129 -6.12 16.22 19.31
CA GLU A 129 -4.88 15.83 19.98
C GLU A 129 -3.65 16.16 19.12
N LEU A 130 -3.71 15.88 17.82
CA LEU A 130 -2.64 16.24 16.88
C LEU A 130 -2.39 17.74 16.82
N ALA A 131 -3.44 18.57 16.86
CA ALA A 131 -3.29 20.02 16.90
C ALA A 131 -2.46 20.48 18.10
N GLY A 132 -2.68 19.90 19.29
CA GLY A 132 -1.91 20.22 20.49
C GLY A 132 -0.43 19.85 20.35
N VAL A 133 -0.14 18.63 19.88
CA VAL A 133 1.24 18.17 19.64
C VAL A 133 1.96 19.01 18.58
N LEU A 134 1.27 19.38 17.50
CA LEU A 134 1.84 20.20 16.44
C LEU A 134 2.06 21.65 16.88
N GLU A 135 1.19 22.19 17.73
CA GLU A 135 1.34 23.53 18.32
C GLU A 135 2.62 23.66 19.15
N GLU A 136 2.97 22.63 19.93
CA GLU A 136 4.24 22.58 20.69
C GLU A 136 5.48 22.67 19.78
N LYS A 137 5.35 22.28 18.50
CA LYS A 137 6.40 22.39 17.47
C LYS A 137 6.33 23.67 16.64
N GLY A 138 5.35 24.55 16.92
CA GLY A 138 5.07 25.74 16.13
C GLY A 138 4.52 25.43 14.73
N ILE A 139 3.78 24.31 14.60
CA ILE A 139 3.11 23.88 13.37
C ILE A 139 1.60 24.00 13.59
N PRO A 140 0.90 24.96 12.97
CA PRO A 140 -0.54 25.08 13.10
C PRO A 140 -1.27 23.98 12.30
N LEU A 141 -2.33 23.41 12.89
CA LEU A 141 -3.27 22.52 12.20
C LEU A 141 -4.60 23.23 11.98
N ASP A 142 -5.05 23.33 10.73
CA ASP A 142 -6.38 23.86 10.39
C ASP A 142 -7.47 22.83 10.70
N LEU A 143 -7.88 22.79 11.96
CA LEU A 143 -8.91 21.87 12.45
C LEU A 143 -10.24 22.03 11.72
N LYS A 144 -10.63 23.26 11.32
CA LYS A 144 -11.91 23.47 10.62
C LYS A 144 -11.90 22.73 9.29
N THR A 145 -10.84 22.91 8.52
CA THR A 145 -10.68 22.27 7.21
C THR A 145 -10.51 20.76 7.32
N PHE A 146 -9.64 20.29 8.21
CA PHE A 146 -9.41 18.85 8.37
C PHE A 146 -10.65 18.11 8.85
N ASN A 147 -11.43 18.69 9.77
CA ASN A 147 -12.71 18.08 10.19
C ASN A 147 -13.72 18.03 9.05
N LYS A 148 -13.80 19.07 8.20
CA LYS A 148 -14.73 19.07 7.07
C LYS A 148 -14.32 18.07 5.98
N ILE A 149 -13.04 17.94 5.68
CA ILE A 149 -12.53 16.87 4.80
C ILE A 149 -12.80 15.50 5.44
N GLY A 150 -12.61 15.37 6.76
CA GLY A 150 -12.89 14.15 7.52
C GLY A 150 -14.35 13.71 7.44
N TYR A 151 -15.28 14.66 7.59
CA TYR A 151 -16.71 14.42 7.39
C TYR A 151 -17.01 13.87 5.99
N ILE A 152 -16.47 14.49 4.93
CA ILE A 152 -16.66 14.03 3.55
C ILE A 152 -16.03 12.63 3.36
N TYR A 153 -14.83 12.42 3.90
CA TYR A 153 -14.11 11.15 3.84
C TYR A 153 -14.92 9.99 4.43
N VAL A 154 -15.52 10.20 5.61
CA VAL A 154 -16.37 9.21 6.29
C VAL A 154 -17.71 9.04 5.60
N LYS A 155 -18.41 10.15 5.27
CA LYS A 155 -19.72 10.15 4.58
C LYS A 155 -19.71 9.29 3.31
N TYR A 156 -18.62 9.36 2.53
CA TYR A 156 -18.48 8.63 1.26
C TYR A 156 -17.69 7.32 1.38
N HIS A 157 -17.33 6.89 2.60
CA HIS A 157 -16.57 5.66 2.85
C HIS A 157 -15.29 5.54 2.00
N LEU A 158 -14.57 6.66 1.82
CA LEU A 158 -13.49 6.75 0.82
C LEU A 158 -12.35 5.76 1.05
N MET A 159 -12.07 5.37 2.31
CA MET A 159 -11.08 4.35 2.65
C MET A 159 -11.26 3.08 1.79
N LYS A 160 -12.49 2.58 1.70
CA LYS A 160 -12.80 1.33 1.02
C LYS A 160 -12.47 1.40 -0.47
N TYR A 161 -12.90 2.48 -1.14
CA TYR A 161 -12.64 2.67 -2.56
C TYR A 161 -11.16 2.91 -2.88
N LEU A 162 -10.45 3.62 -2.00
CA LEU A 162 -9.01 3.82 -2.12
C LEU A 162 -8.25 2.50 -1.97
N ALA A 163 -8.63 1.67 -1.00
CA ALA A 163 -8.07 0.34 -0.79
C ALA A 163 -8.34 -0.58 -1.99
N ASP A 164 -9.60 -0.65 -2.45
CA ASP A 164 -9.98 -1.49 -3.59
C ASP A 164 -9.24 -1.10 -4.86
N MET A 165 -9.09 0.19 -5.14
CA MET A 165 -8.30 0.66 -6.29
C MET A 165 -6.80 0.38 -6.16
N GLN A 166 -6.30 0.21 -4.95
CA GLN A 166 -4.92 -0.20 -4.71
C GLN A 166 -4.75 -1.70 -4.97
N TYR A 167 -5.69 -2.50 -4.46
CA TYR A 167 -5.66 -3.96 -4.49
C TYR A 167 -6.03 -4.53 -5.86
N PHE A 168 -7.01 -3.94 -6.51
CA PHE A 168 -7.55 -4.37 -7.78
C PHE A 168 -7.31 -3.27 -8.82
N ARG A 169 -6.41 -3.53 -9.76
CA ARG A 169 -6.15 -2.66 -10.93
C ARG A 169 -6.61 -3.36 -12.22
N VAL A 170 -7.78 -3.99 -12.14
CA VAL A 170 -8.38 -4.77 -13.22
C VAL A 170 -9.84 -4.35 -13.34
N TYR A 171 -10.45 -4.59 -14.51
CA TYR A 171 -11.88 -4.34 -14.67
C TYR A 171 -12.68 -5.03 -13.57
N CYS A 172 -13.49 -4.27 -12.83
CA CYS A 172 -14.50 -4.81 -11.94
C CYS A 172 -15.60 -3.77 -11.68
N ASP A 173 -16.85 -4.23 -11.53
CA ASP A 173 -18.02 -3.34 -11.36
C ASP A 173 -17.88 -2.36 -10.18
N ARG A 174 -17.06 -2.69 -9.19
CA ARG A 174 -16.74 -1.80 -8.06
C ARG A 174 -15.99 -0.53 -8.44
N HIS A 175 -15.17 -0.56 -9.48
CA HIS A 175 -14.54 0.67 -9.96
C HIS A 175 -15.56 1.64 -10.58
N THR A 176 -16.76 1.18 -10.96
CA THR A 176 -17.83 2.07 -11.44
C THR A 176 -18.38 2.85 -10.27
N ARG A 177 -18.62 2.16 -9.14
CA ARG A 177 -18.99 2.82 -7.88
C ARG A 177 -17.90 3.76 -7.39
N ALA A 178 -16.62 3.37 -7.51
CA ALA A 178 -15.50 4.23 -7.15
C ALA A 178 -15.49 5.52 -7.99
N LEU A 179 -15.68 5.40 -9.31
CA LEU A 179 -15.82 6.54 -10.22
C LEU A 179 -16.93 7.51 -9.76
N ASP A 180 -18.12 6.99 -9.49
CA ASP A 180 -19.26 7.80 -9.06
C ASP A 180 -18.97 8.49 -7.71
N VAL A 181 -18.42 7.75 -6.75
CA VAL A 181 -18.08 8.28 -5.42
C VAL A 181 -17.03 9.38 -5.50
N PHE A 182 -15.93 9.17 -6.23
CA PHE A 182 -14.90 10.20 -6.37
C PHE A 182 -15.42 11.43 -7.12
N SER A 183 -16.31 11.24 -8.10
CA SER A 183 -16.92 12.36 -8.83
C SER A 183 -17.86 13.19 -7.94
N ASN A 184 -18.66 12.53 -7.10
CA ASN A 184 -19.52 13.19 -6.12
C ASN A 184 -18.71 13.98 -5.08
N VAL A 185 -17.62 13.39 -4.57
CA VAL A 185 -16.72 14.09 -3.63
C VAL A 185 -16.03 15.27 -4.30
N GLU A 186 -15.58 15.12 -5.54
CA GLU A 186 -14.98 16.22 -6.30
C GLU A 186 -15.96 17.38 -6.46
N SER A 187 -17.24 17.09 -6.77
CA SER A 187 -18.29 18.12 -6.89
C SER A 187 -18.52 18.85 -5.56
N GLU A 188 -18.66 18.13 -4.44
CA GLU A 188 -18.86 18.74 -3.12
C GLU A 188 -17.64 19.61 -2.71
N LEU A 189 -16.42 19.14 -2.97
CA LEU A 189 -15.21 19.92 -2.71
C LEU A 189 -15.06 21.12 -3.66
N ARG A 190 -15.53 21.01 -4.91
CA ARG A 190 -15.53 22.12 -5.88
C ARG A 190 -16.44 23.26 -5.44
N GLU A 191 -17.61 22.96 -4.90
CA GLU A 191 -18.51 23.97 -4.33
C GLU A 191 -17.83 24.73 -3.17
N ILE A 192 -17.12 24.02 -2.29
CA ILE A 192 -16.34 24.63 -1.21
C ILE A 192 -15.21 25.50 -1.77
N CYS A 193 -14.46 25.02 -2.76
CA CYS A 193 -13.36 25.77 -3.37
C CYS A 193 -13.84 27.05 -4.09
N ASN A 194 -15.06 27.05 -4.63
CA ASN A 194 -15.66 28.23 -5.26
C ASN A 194 -16.07 29.30 -4.24
N ASN A 195 -16.23 28.94 -2.96
CA ASN A 195 -16.44 29.88 -1.89
C ASN A 195 -15.10 30.46 -1.41
N THR A 196 -14.76 31.68 -1.86
CA THR A 196 -13.48 32.35 -1.55
C THR A 196 -13.18 32.51 -0.06
N GLN A 197 -14.18 32.47 0.82
CA GLN A 197 -13.99 32.55 2.28
C GLN A 197 -13.55 31.22 2.92
N GLU A 198 -13.80 30.09 2.26
CA GLU A 198 -13.48 28.74 2.76
C GLU A 198 -12.35 28.06 1.99
N ASN A 199 -12.09 28.52 0.77
CA ASN A 199 -11.08 27.94 -0.11
C ASN A 199 -9.67 27.98 0.50
N ASN A 200 -8.99 26.83 0.48
CA ASN A 200 -7.60 26.72 0.92
C ASN A 200 -6.88 25.56 0.21
N ARG A 201 -5.58 25.43 0.46
CA ARG A 201 -4.70 24.42 -0.15
C ARG A 201 -5.18 22.98 0.02
N TYR A 202 -5.73 22.63 1.19
CA TYR A 202 -6.13 21.25 1.51
C TYR A 202 -7.39 20.86 0.75
N TYR A 203 -8.38 21.76 0.63
CA TYR A 203 -9.55 21.51 -0.23
C TYR A 203 -9.18 21.39 -1.70
N ASN A 204 -8.31 22.28 -2.21
CA ASN A 204 -7.85 22.20 -3.60
C ASN A 204 -7.11 20.88 -3.86
N TYR A 205 -6.21 20.49 -2.96
CA TYR A 205 -5.50 19.22 -3.06
C TYR A 205 -6.47 18.03 -3.06
N ALA A 206 -7.37 17.95 -2.06
CA ALA A 206 -8.32 16.85 -1.93
C ALA A 206 -9.23 16.74 -3.16
N ARG A 207 -9.68 17.87 -3.71
CA ARG A 207 -10.50 17.92 -4.93
C ARG A 207 -9.75 17.35 -6.14
N ILE A 208 -8.53 17.86 -6.40
CA ILE A 208 -7.70 17.41 -7.52
C ILE A 208 -7.33 15.93 -7.36
N TYR A 209 -7.03 15.49 -6.13
CA TYR A 209 -6.79 14.09 -5.80
C TYR A 209 -8.00 13.21 -6.14
N CYS A 210 -9.20 13.59 -5.71
CA CYS A 210 -10.43 12.86 -6.03
C CYS A 210 -10.71 12.84 -7.55
N ALA A 211 -10.52 13.94 -8.27
CA ALA A 211 -10.64 13.98 -9.73
C ALA A 211 -9.65 13.00 -10.42
N SER A 212 -8.40 12.95 -9.94
CA SER A 212 -7.39 12.00 -10.42
C SER A 212 -7.75 10.55 -10.12
N LYS A 213 -8.38 10.28 -8.96
CA LYS A 213 -8.89 8.94 -8.62
C LYS A 213 -10.10 8.55 -9.47
N ALA A 214 -11.02 9.46 -9.75
CA ALA A 214 -12.12 9.25 -10.69
C ALA A 214 -11.59 8.89 -12.08
N ASN A 215 -10.58 9.62 -12.58
CA ASN A 215 -9.89 9.28 -13.83
C ASN A 215 -9.29 7.87 -13.80
N SER A 216 -8.60 7.52 -12.72
CA SER A 216 -8.01 6.19 -12.57
C SER A 216 -9.07 5.08 -12.55
N ALA A 217 -10.20 5.30 -11.88
CA ALA A 217 -11.32 4.35 -11.84
C ALA A 217 -11.95 4.18 -13.23
N GLY A 218 -12.17 5.27 -13.95
CA GLY A 218 -12.67 5.26 -15.33
C GLY A 218 -11.75 4.51 -16.30
N ILE A 219 -10.42 4.63 -16.13
CA ILE A 219 -9.42 3.88 -16.91
C ILE A 219 -9.50 2.38 -16.61
N TYR A 220 -9.51 1.99 -15.33
CA TYR A 220 -9.57 0.58 -14.95
C TYR A 220 -10.83 -0.11 -15.48
N ASN A 221 -11.93 0.63 -15.62
CA ASN A 221 -13.19 0.16 -16.18
C ASN A 221 -13.39 0.37 -17.67
N ARG A 222 -12.42 0.95 -18.38
CA ARG A 222 -12.55 1.26 -19.82
C ARG A 222 -13.73 2.18 -20.13
N ILE A 223 -14.19 2.97 -19.15
CA ILE A 223 -15.24 4.00 -19.31
C ILE A 223 -14.64 5.28 -19.91
N GLY A 224 -13.36 5.54 -19.63
CA GLY A 224 -12.62 6.69 -20.14
C GLY A 224 -12.12 7.60 -19.02
N ILE A 225 -11.88 8.87 -19.36
CA ILE A 225 -11.29 9.89 -18.49
C ILE A 225 -12.33 11.00 -18.29
N PRO A 226 -13.09 11.00 -17.17
CA PRO A 226 -14.16 11.98 -16.92
C PRO A 226 -13.65 13.42 -16.75
N TYR A 227 -12.44 13.61 -16.23
CA TYR A 227 -11.86 14.94 -15.99
C TYR A 227 -10.71 15.21 -16.96
N ALA A 228 -10.77 16.34 -17.68
CA ALA A 228 -9.75 16.74 -18.63
C ALA A 228 -8.37 16.86 -17.95
N VAL A 229 -7.39 16.11 -18.45
CA VAL A 229 -6.05 16.01 -17.84
C VAL A 229 -5.37 17.39 -17.79
N GLU A 230 -5.44 18.16 -18.87
CA GLU A 230 -4.80 19.48 -18.94
C GLU A 230 -5.41 20.49 -17.96
N GLU A 231 -6.71 20.40 -17.69
CA GLU A 231 -7.37 21.25 -16.69
C GLU A 231 -6.87 20.92 -15.28
N LEU A 232 -6.86 19.64 -14.92
CA LEU A 232 -6.33 19.18 -13.63
C LEU A 232 -4.85 19.54 -13.44
N VAL A 233 -4.05 19.42 -14.49
CA VAL A 233 -2.63 19.82 -14.49
C VAL A 233 -2.49 21.32 -14.22
N ASN A 234 -3.27 22.15 -14.92
CA ASN A 234 -3.23 23.60 -14.75
C ASN A 234 -3.64 24.02 -13.33
N GLU A 235 -4.69 23.40 -12.79
CA GLU A 235 -5.12 23.62 -11.40
C GLU A 235 -4.06 23.18 -10.39
N CYS A 236 -3.46 22.02 -10.60
CA CYS A 236 -2.40 21.51 -9.73
C CYS A 236 -1.14 22.38 -9.77
N ARG A 237 -0.74 22.87 -10.94
CA ARG A 237 0.38 23.82 -11.08
C ARG A 237 0.10 25.15 -10.40
N LYS A 238 -1.14 25.66 -10.48
CA LYS A 238 -1.55 26.86 -9.72
C LYS A 238 -1.37 26.64 -8.22
N LEU A 239 -1.82 25.49 -7.70
CA LEU A 239 -1.64 25.11 -6.30
C LEU A 239 -0.15 25.05 -5.90
N ILE A 240 0.69 24.39 -6.71
CA ILE A 240 2.15 24.31 -6.47
C ILE A 240 2.78 25.70 -6.42
N ASN A 241 2.39 26.59 -7.34
CA ASN A 241 2.95 27.94 -7.42
C ASN A 241 2.49 28.85 -6.29
N SER A 242 1.24 28.72 -5.82
CA SER A 242 0.72 29.51 -4.70
C SER A 242 1.19 28.99 -3.35
N GLU A 243 1.43 27.69 -3.23
CA GLU A 243 1.76 26.98 -1.99
C GLU A 243 3.11 26.27 -2.13
N THR A 244 4.18 27.06 -2.29
CA THR A 244 5.53 26.55 -2.62
C THR A 244 6.11 25.54 -1.63
N ASP A 245 5.58 25.47 -0.41
CA ASP A 245 5.98 24.50 0.61
C ASP A 245 5.05 23.27 0.71
N PHE A 246 4.10 23.13 -0.22
CA PHE A 246 3.21 21.98 -0.35
C PHE A 246 3.80 20.90 -1.25
N SER A 247 4.94 20.33 -0.85
CA SER A 247 5.71 19.37 -1.66
C SER A 247 4.89 18.19 -2.21
N ASN A 248 3.84 17.77 -1.50
CA ASN A 248 2.98 16.66 -1.95
C ASN A 248 2.09 17.05 -3.15
N ALA A 249 1.85 18.34 -3.41
CA ALA A 249 1.18 18.80 -4.62
C ALA A 249 2.00 18.47 -5.90
N SER A 250 3.34 18.53 -5.83
CA SER A 250 4.20 18.06 -6.94
C SER A 250 4.09 16.56 -7.17
N VAL A 251 3.90 15.78 -6.09
CA VAL A 251 3.62 14.34 -6.20
C VAL A 251 2.27 14.11 -6.87
N LEU A 252 1.24 14.84 -6.47
CA LEU A 252 -0.09 14.78 -7.08
C LEU A 252 -0.04 15.09 -8.58
N LEU A 253 0.76 16.05 -9.01
CA LEU A 253 0.97 16.33 -10.44
C LEU A 253 1.49 15.11 -11.19
N GLY A 254 2.46 14.38 -10.63
CA GLY A 254 2.94 13.12 -11.21
C GLY A 254 1.86 12.02 -11.21
N LEU A 255 1.01 11.97 -10.17
CA LEU A 255 -0.07 11.00 -10.06
C LEU A 255 -1.21 11.24 -11.07
N ILE A 256 -1.50 12.49 -11.44
CA ILE A 256 -2.45 12.82 -12.52
C ILE A 256 -2.06 12.12 -13.83
N TYR A 257 -0.76 11.98 -14.09
CA TYR A 257 -0.22 11.30 -15.27
C TYR A 257 0.01 9.78 -15.09
N GLU A 258 -0.10 9.20 -13.88
CA GLU A 258 0.38 7.83 -13.58
C GLU A 258 -0.23 6.76 -14.48
N ASN A 259 -1.51 6.86 -14.82
CA ASN A 259 -2.21 5.84 -15.59
C ASN A 259 -2.31 6.16 -17.08
N LEU A 260 -1.54 7.13 -17.56
CA LEU A 260 -1.60 7.63 -18.94
C LEU A 260 -0.24 7.47 -19.65
N PRO A 261 -0.05 6.41 -20.46
CA PRO A 261 1.23 6.13 -21.11
C PRO A 261 1.78 7.29 -21.95
N GLN A 262 0.91 8.08 -22.57
CA GLN A 262 1.30 9.23 -23.38
C GLN A 262 1.93 10.38 -22.58
N TYR A 263 1.72 10.43 -21.25
CA TYR A 263 2.27 11.45 -20.35
C TYR A 263 3.42 10.93 -19.49
N SER A 264 4.11 9.87 -19.94
CA SER A 264 5.17 9.22 -19.17
C SER A 264 6.32 10.17 -18.81
N HIS A 265 6.70 11.06 -19.73
CA HIS A 265 7.79 12.01 -19.53
C HIS A 265 7.41 13.14 -18.55
N GLU A 266 6.18 13.61 -18.66
CA GLU A 266 5.58 14.62 -17.78
C GLU A 266 5.46 14.09 -16.35
N ALA A 267 5.07 12.82 -16.19
CA ALA A 267 5.06 12.14 -14.90
C ALA A 267 6.46 12.10 -14.27
N ILE A 268 7.49 11.73 -15.04
CA ILE A 268 8.88 11.70 -14.57
C ILE A 268 9.31 13.08 -14.07
N LYS A 269 9.11 14.13 -14.89
CA LYS A 269 9.47 15.50 -14.52
C LYS A 269 8.78 15.98 -13.24
N ALA A 270 7.49 15.68 -13.08
CA ALA A 270 6.74 16.07 -11.89
C ALA A 270 7.26 15.36 -10.62
N PHE A 271 7.59 14.07 -10.71
CA PHE A 271 8.20 13.34 -9.59
C PHE A 271 9.63 13.80 -9.28
N GLU A 272 10.43 14.13 -10.29
CA GLU A 272 11.77 14.73 -10.10
C GLU A 272 11.67 16.08 -9.39
N GLN A 273 10.72 16.94 -9.80
CA GLN A 273 10.43 18.20 -9.12
C GLN A 273 10.00 17.99 -7.66
N ALA A 274 9.21 16.94 -7.37
CA ALA A 274 8.84 16.62 -5.99
C ALA A 274 10.06 16.25 -5.14
N LEU A 275 11.01 15.50 -5.69
CA LEU A 275 12.23 15.08 -5.00
C LEU A 275 13.13 16.25 -4.60
N GLU A 276 13.14 17.37 -5.33
CA GLU A 276 13.95 18.56 -4.98
C GLU A 276 13.73 19.03 -3.54
N THR A 277 12.56 18.76 -2.97
CA THR A 277 12.20 19.14 -1.60
C THR A 277 12.03 17.96 -0.63
N VAL A 278 11.81 16.75 -1.16
CA VAL A 278 11.40 15.57 -0.37
C VAL A 278 12.53 14.56 -0.22
N GLU A 279 13.55 14.59 -1.09
CA GLU A 279 14.60 13.57 -1.14
C GLU A 279 15.28 13.25 0.21
N PRO A 280 15.58 14.22 1.10
CA PRO A 280 16.20 13.90 2.38
C PRO A 280 15.32 13.07 3.33
N TYR A 281 14.01 13.06 3.13
CA TYR A 281 13.08 12.46 4.08
C TYR A 281 12.78 11.01 3.75
N ARG A 282 12.55 10.20 4.79
CA ARG A 282 12.23 8.79 4.64
C ARG A 282 10.99 8.54 3.80
N TYR A 283 10.00 9.45 3.86
CA TYR A 283 8.81 9.29 3.04
C TYR A 283 9.14 9.32 1.55
N ALA A 284 10.25 9.88 1.05
CA ALA A 284 10.63 9.90 -0.38
C ALA A 284 10.56 8.54 -1.11
N TYR A 285 10.60 7.41 -0.40
CA TYR A 285 10.50 6.06 -0.98
C TYR A 285 9.34 5.88 -1.97
N HIS A 286 8.16 6.48 -1.72
CA HIS A 286 7.02 6.40 -2.63
C HIS A 286 7.30 7.08 -3.99
N ILE A 287 7.98 8.24 -3.99
CA ILE A 287 8.34 8.98 -5.20
C ILE A 287 9.34 8.19 -6.04
N TYR A 288 10.36 7.65 -5.40
CA TYR A 288 11.31 6.75 -6.06
C TYR A 288 10.65 5.49 -6.63
N TYR A 289 9.69 4.88 -5.92
CA TYR A 289 8.92 3.76 -6.45
C TYR A 289 8.13 4.13 -7.71
N TRP A 290 7.48 5.30 -7.75
CA TRP A 290 6.76 5.75 -8.95
C TRP A 290 7.69 6.09 -10.11
N LEU A 291 8.85 6.72 -9.86
CA LEU A 291 9.88 6.93 -10.88
C LEU A 291 10.37 5.60 -11.46
N GLY A 292 10.66 4.61 -10.60
CA GLY A 292 11.02 3.26 -11.05
C GLY A 292 9.97 2.65 -11.97
N LYS A 293 8.68 2.79 -11.60
CA LYS A 293 7.54 2.36 -12.44
C LYS A 293 7.43 3.09 -13.77
N ARG A 294 7.94 4.32 -13.91
CA ARG A 294 7.97 5.03 -15.18
C ARG A 294 9.12 4.56 -16.07
N TYR A 295 10.28 4.32 -15.47
CA TYR A 295 11.43 3.83 -16.21
C TYR A 295 11.26 2.36 -16.66
N GLU A 296 10.61 1.50 -15.87
CA GLU A 296 10.48 0.06 -16.18
C GLU A 296 9.68 -0.26 -17.46
N VAL A 297 8.90 0.70 -17.97
CA VAL A 297 8.10 0.56 -19.19
C VAL A 297 8.99 0.49 -20.44
N TYR A 298 10.22 1.01 -20.36
CA TYR A 298 11.17 1.03 -21.47
C TYR A 298 12.33 0.08 -21.16
N ASP A 299 12.50 -0.99 -21.95
CA ASP A 299 13.58 -1.96 -21.70
C ASP A 299 14.98 -1.32 -21.73
N SER A 300 15.18 -0.28 -22.54
CA SER A 300 16.42 0.52 -22.55
C SER A 300 16.69 1.30 -21.26
N ARG A 301 15.72 1.38 -20.35
CA ARG A 301 15.80 2.13 -19.08
C ARG A 301 15.68 1.25 -17.83
N LEU A 302 15.80 -0.08 -17.96
CA LEU A 302 15.72 -1.00 -16.81
C LEU A 302 16.74 -0.66 -15.71
N LYS A 303 17.97 -0.26 -16.06
CA LYS A 303 18.98 0.19 -15.08
C LYS A 303 18.59 1.46 -14.33
N TYR A 304 17.86 2.37 -14.96
CA TYR A 304 17.31 3.55 -14.28
C TYR A 304 16.20 3.13 -13.32
N ALA A 305 15.31 2.22 -13.74
CA ALA A 305 14.27 1.67 -12.88
C ALA A 305 14.87 0.99 -11.64
N GLU A 306 15.90 0.17 -11.84
CA GLU A 306 16.65 -0.49 -10.76
C GLU A 306 17.22 0.52 -9.76
N LYS A 307 17.92 1.55 -10.26
CA LYS A 307 18.46 2.62 -9.41
C LYS A 307 17.37 3.29 -8.57
N MET A 308 16.19 3.52 -9.13
CA MET A 308 15.08 4.13 -8.39
C MET A 308 14.53 3.19 -7.31
N TYR A 309 14.38 1.90 -7.59
CA TYR A 309 13.91 0.93 -6.59
C TYR A 309 14.94 0.68 -5.47
N LEU A 310 16.23 0.71 -5.78
CA LEU A 310 17.31 0.70 -4.78
C LEU A 310 17.23 1.93 -3.88
N ARG A 311 17.15 3.13 -4.46
CA ARG A 311 16.94 4.37 -3.68
C ARG A 311 15.69 4.33 -2.82
N ALA A 312 14.59 3.79 -3.35
CA ALA A 312 13.38 3.62 -2.56
C ALA A 312 13.64 2.77 -1.30
N ASN A 313 14.45 1.70 -1.42
CA ASN A 313 14.85 0.85 -0.29
C ASN A 313 15.84 1.52 0.66
N ASP A 314 16.76 2.36 0.15
CA ASP A 314 17.69 3.14 0.98
C ASP A 314 16.93 4.04 1.98
N HIS A 315 15.79 4.59 1.55
CA HIS A 315 14.87 5.29 2.45
C HIS A 315 14.04 4.30 3.28
N LYS A 316 13.36 3.36 2.60
CA LYS A 316 12.50 2.41 3.27
C LYS A 316 12.30 1.15 2.44
N GLU A 317 12.81 0.04 2.96
CA GLU A 317 12.59 -1.27 2.37
C GLU A 317 11.09 -1.63 2.30
N ARG A 318 10.65 -2.07 1.13
CA ARG A 318 9.28 -2.55 0.90
C ARG A 318 9.28 -3.77 -0.01
N PHE A 319 8.42 -4.74 0.29
CA PHE A 319 8.28 -5.98 -0.48
C PHE A 319 8.03 -5.71 -1.98
N ARG A 320 7.29 -4.65 -2.32
CA ARG A 320 7.04 -4.26 -3.71
C ARG A 320 8.32 -3.85 -4.44
N ASN A 321 9.24 -3.17 -3.76
CA ASN A 321 10.52 -2.76 -4.34
C ASN A 321 11.38 -3.98 -4.61
N PHE A 322 11.47 -4.92 -3.66
CA PHE A 322 12.18 -6.18 -3.87
C PHE A 322 11.60 -6.99 -5.03
N TYR A 323 10.28 -7.12 -5.12
CA TYR A 323 9.67 -7.80 -6.26
C TYR A 323 10.05 -7.15 -7.59
N LYS A 324 10.04 -5.81 -7.65
CA LYS A 324 10.41 -5.05 -8.85
C LYS A 324 11.88 -5.25 -9.22
N LEU A 325 12.79 -5.22 -8.25
CA LEU A 325 14.20 -5.54 -8.44
C LEU A 325 14.39 -6.98 -8.95
N GLY A 326 13.63 -7.95 -8.40
CA GLY A 326 13.62 -9.33 -8.86
C GLY A 326 13.18 -9.47 -10.32
N MET A 327 12.13 -8.75 -10.73
CA MET A 327 11.68 -8.72 -12.13
C MET A 327 12.68 -8.06 -13.08
N ILE A 328 13.37 -7.01 -12.64
CA ILE A 328 14.42 -6.36 -13.45
C ILE A 328 15.61 -7.32 -13.64
N ASN A 329 16.11 -7.93 -12.56
CA ASN A 329 17.20 -8.88 -12.63
C ASN A 329 16.83 -10.09 -13.50
N PHE A 330 15.58 -10.56 -13.41
CA PHE A 330 15.06 -11.59 -14.32
C PHE A 330 15.14 -11.18 -15.79
N LYS A 331 14.72 -9.95 -16.14
CA LYS A 331 14.79 -9.42 -17.52
C LYS A 331 16.23 -9.22 -18.01
N LEU A 332 17.18 -9.08 -17.10
CA LEU A 332 18.61 -8.96 -17.38
C LEU A 332 19.33 -10.31 -17.35
N ASP A 333 18.59 -11.42 -17.27
CA ASP A 333 19.09 -12.80 -17.16
C ASP A 333 19.98 -13.06 -15.92
N GLN A 334 19.84 -12.22 -14.89
CA GLN A 334 20.49 -12.34 -13.59
C GLN A 334 19.60 -13.17 -12.64
N TYR A 335 19.53 -14.49 -12.92
CA TYR A 335 18.54 -15.37 -12.29
C TYR A 335 18.79 -15.58 -10.79
N GLU A 336 20.04 -15.69 -10.35
CA GLU A 336 20.39 -15.81 -8.93
C GLU A 336 19.94 -14.57 -8.14
N GLU A 337 20.33 -13.38 -8.59
CA GLU A 337 19.95 -12.11 -7.96
C GLU A 337 18.43 -11.92 -7.98
N SER A 338 17.78 -12.33 -9.07
CA SER A 338 16.32 -12.32 -9.19
C SER A 338 15.65 -13.16 -8.11
N VAL A 339 16.11 -14.40 -7.91
CA VAL A 339 15.60 -15.31 -6.87
C VAL A 339 15.81 -14.71 -5.47
N GLU A 340 16.97 -14.12 -5.19
CA GLU A 340 17.24 -13.52 -3.89
C GLU A 340 16.29 -12.34 -3.59
N TYR A 341 16.00 -11.50 -4.58
CA TYR A 341 15.00 -10.44 -4.40
C TYR A 341 13.56 -10.96 -4.22
N PHE A 342 13.18 -12.02 -4.94
CA PHE A 342 11.88 -12.65 -4.71
C PHE A 342 11.79 -13.28 -3.32
N LYS A 343 12.86 -13.91 -2.81
CA LYS A 343 12.92 -14.39 -1.43
C LYS A 343 12.78 -13.27 -0.42
N LYS A 344 13.46 -12.13 -0.60
CA LYS A 344 13.28 -10.94 0.26
C LYS A 344 11.83 -10.43 0.25
N THR A 345 11.15 -10.51 -0.90
CA THR A 345 9.72 -10.22 -0.99
C THR A 345 8.89 -11.17 -0.12
N LEU A 346 9.12 -12.49 -0.22
CA LEU A 346 8.44 -13.48 0.61
C LEU A 346 8.72 -13.30 2.10
N GLN A 347 9.97 -12.98 2.46
CA GLN A 347 10.40 -12.76 3.84
C GLN A 347 9.62 -11.62 4.50
N GLN A 348 9.48 -10.47 3.85
CA GLN A 348 8.69 -9.34 4.41
C GLN A 348 7.21 -9.65 4.57
N LEU A 349 6.68 -10.64 3.83
CA LEU A 349 5.27 -11.05 3.90
C LEU A 349 5.03 -12.23 4.84
N ASN A 350 6.08 -12.93 5.29
CA ASN A 350 5.94 -14.18 6.03
C ASN A 350 5.22 -14.02 7.36
N LEU A 351 5.48 -12.94 8.10
CA LEU A 351 4.85 -12.73 9.40
C LEU A 351 3.34 -12.51 9.27
N LYS A 352 2.91 -11.62 8.37
CA LYS A 352 1.48 -11.43 8.06
C LYS A 352 0.84 -12.71 7.51
N LYS A 353 1.59 -13.52 6.76
CA LYS A 353 1.12 -14.81 6.27
C LYS A 353 0.88 -15.80 7.40
N GLN A 354 1.78 -15.89 8.38
CA GLN A 354 1.63 -16.74 9.57
C GLN A 354 0.37 -16.34 10.36
N GLU A 355 0.14 -15.04 10.49
CA GLU A 355 -1.06 -14.46 11.11
C GLU A 355 -2.32 -14.55 10.23
N GLN A 356 -2.24 -15.14 9.04
CA GLN A 356 -3.35 -15.21 8.07
C GLN A 356 -3.96 -13.83 7.76
N TYR A 357 -3.13 -12.79 7.72
CA TYR A 357 -3.53 -11.38 7.67
C TYR A 357 -2.94 -10.61 6.47
N LEU A 358 -2.62 -11.33 5.39
CA LEU A 358 -2.18 -10.68 4.15
C LEU A 358 -3.35 -9.97 3.47
N ASP A 359 -3.17 -8.72 3.06
CA ASP A 359 -4.12 -8.03 2.20
C ASP A 359 -4.11 -8.61 0.77
N PRO A 360 -5.13 -8.35 -0.09
CA PRO A 360 -5.21 -8.91 -1.43
C PRO A 360 -3.99 -8.60 -2.32
N LEU A 361 -3.34 -7.46 -2.09
CA LEU A 361 -2.16 -7.08 -2.85
C LEU A 361 -0.94 -7.86 -2.38
N GLU A 362 -0.75 -8.01 -1.08
CA GLU A 362 0.29 -8.83 -0.47
C GLU A 362 0.17 -10.31 -0.89
N ILE A 363 -1.05 -10.86 -0.93
CA ILE A 363 -1.33 -12.19 -1.49
C ILE A 363 -0.82 -12.32 -2.93
N ASN A 364 -1.16 -11.34 -3.77
CA ASN A 364 -0.73 -11.31 -5.17
C ASN A 364 0.80 -11.27 -5.30
N TYR A 365 1.49 -10.47 -4.49
CA TYR A 365 2.95 -10.40 -4.52
C TYR A 365 3.62 -11.66 -3.97
N TYR A 366 3.07 -12.28 -2.93
CA TYR A 366 3.57 -13.57 -2.43
C TYR A 366 3.44 -14.66 -3.49
N TYR A 367 2.27 -14.77 -4.11
CA TYR A 367 2.02 -15.71 -5.19
C TYR A 367 2.96 -15.46 -6.38
N LYS A 368 3.06 -14.22 -6.86
CA LYS A 368 3.92 -13.86 -8.01
C LYS A 368 5.39 -14.16 -7.74
N SER A 369 5.88 -13.86 -6.54
CA SER A 369 7.28 -14.13 -6.17
C SER A 369 7.55 -15.63 -6.11
N SER A 370 6.66 -16.40 -5.47
CA SER A 370 6.78 -17.86 -5.42
C SER A 370 6.74 -18.47 -6.83
N SER A 371 5.81 -18.00 -7.68
CA SER A 371 5.64 -18.44 -9.07
C SER A 371 6.87 -18.14 -9.93
N MET A 372 7.47 -16.95 -9.79
CA MET A 372 8.69 -16.59 -10.52
C MET A 372 9.89 -17.42 -10.07
N ILE A 373 10.04 -17.67 -8.76
CA ILE A 373 11.10 -18.56 -8.26
C ILE A 373 10.90 -19.99 -8.84
N SER A 374 9.67 -20.50 -8.82
CA SER A 374 9.36 -21.79 -9.44
C SER A 374 9.70 -21.83 -10.92
N TYR A 375 9.36 -20.78 -11.67
CA TYR A 375 9.67 -20.66 -13.08
C TYR A 375 11.18 -20.70 -13.33
N ILE A 376 11.95 -19.87 -12.62
CA ILE A 376 13.41 -19.77 -12.76
C ILE A 376 14.05 -21.14 -12.51
N TYR A 377 13.67 -21.82 -11.42
CA TYR A 377 14.22 -23.14 -11.14
C TYR A 377 13.77 -24.22 -12.14
N CYS A 378 12.54 -24.15 -12.65
CA CYS A 378 12.01 -25.12 -13.60
C CYS A 378 12.65 -25.00 -15.01
N PHE A 379 12.85 -23.77 -15.49
CA PHE A 379 13.22 -23.49 -16.88
C PHE A 379 14.62 -22.92 -17.07
N CYS A 380 15.13 -22.09 -16.15
CA CYS A 380 16.40 -21.37 -16.33
C CYS A 380 17.57 -22.09 -15.63
N ARG A 381 17.32 -22.67 -14.45
CA ARG A 381 18.34 -23.32 -13.61
C ARG A 381 18.27 -24.84 -13.60
N GLU A 382 17.14 -25.39 -14.05
CA GLU A 382 16.87 -26.83 -14.09
C GLU A 382 17.02 -27.55 -12.75
N ASP A 383 16.59 -26.92 -11.66
CA ASP A 383 16.53 -27.49 -10.30
C ASP A 383 15.06 -27.86 -9.97
N PRO A 384 14.62 -29.09 -10.30
CA PRO A 384 13.22 -29.49 -10.14
C PRO A 384 12.78 -29.55 -8.66
N GLU A 385 13.69 -29.80 -7.72
CA GLU A 385 13.35 -29.88 -6.29
C GLU A 385 12.96 -28.50 -5.74
N LYS A 386 13.75 -27.47 -6.04
CA LYS A 386 13.41 -26.09 -5.66
C LYS A 386 12.19 -25.58 -6.41
N ALA A 387 12.04 -25.93 -7.69
CA ALA A 387 10.84 -25.59 -8.44
C ALA A 387 9.56 -26.17 -7.79
N ILE A 388 9.62 -27.42 -7.30
CA ILE A 388 8.50 -28.05 -6.56
C ILE A 388 8.26 -27.35 -5.22
N LYS A 389 9.32 -27.06 -4.45
CA LYS A 389 9.24 -26.35 -3.15
C LYS A 389 8.44 -25.05 -3.26
N TYR A 390 8.85 -24.15 -4.16
CA TYR A 390 8.20 -22.84 -4.29
C TYR A 390 6.81 -22.94 -4.96
N SER A 391 6.59 -23.93 -5.83
CA SER A 391 5.27 -24.18 -6.41
C SER A 391 4.27 -24.62 -5.34
N ASN A 392 4.70 -25.50 -4.42
CA ASN A 392 3.88 -25.90 -3.28
C ASN A 392 3.62 -24.74 -2.31
N LYS A 393 4.58 -23.83 -2.10
CA LYS A 393 4.35 -22.60 -1.32
C LYS A 393 3.24 -21.73 -1.92
N ALA A 394 3.23 -21.56 -3.24
CA ALA A 394 2.17 -20.83 -3.93
C ALA A 394 0.79 -21.50 -3.75
N ILE A 395 0.72 -22.82 -3.93
CA ILE A 395 -0.53 -23.59 -3.75
C ILE A 395 -1.03 -23.53 -2.30
N LYS A 396 -0.14 -23.66 -1.32
CA LYS A 396 -0.50 -23.60 0.11
C LYS A 396 -1.13 -22.25 0.45
N LEU A 397 -0.58 -21.14 -0.05
CA LEU A 397 -1.18 -19.81 0.12
C LEU A 397 -2.60 -19.77 -0.45
N ILE A 398 -2.79 -20.20 -1.70
CA ILE A 398 -4.09 -20.13 -2.38
C ILE A 398 -5.16 -20.93 -1.62
N ARG A 399 -4.81 -22.14 -1.15
CA ARG A 399 -5.72 -22.98 -0.35
C ARG A 399 -6.05 -22.37 1.01
N SER A 400 -5.16 -21.54 1.56
CA SER A 400 -5.39 -20.88 2.85
C SER A 400 -6.22 -19.59 2.77
N LEU A 401 -6.58 -19.12 1.56
CA LEU A 401 -7.28 -17.83 1.39
C LEU A 401 -8.63 -17.77 2.11
N GLU A 402 -9.36 -18.89 2.21
CA GLU A 402 -10.66 -18.95 2.91
C GLU A 402 -10.53 -18.66 4.41
N ASN A 403 -9.36 -18.94 4.98
CA ASN A 403 -9.06 -18.70 6.39
C ASN A 403 -8.38 -17.34 6.64
N ASN A 404 -8.14 -16.55 5.59
CA ASN A 404 -7.48 -15.26 5.75
C ASN A 404 -8.41 -14.27 6.48
N ARG A 405 -7.96 -13.82 7.65
CA ARG A 405 -8.71 -12.94 8.58
C ARG A 405 -8.91 -11.54 8.01
N TYR A 406 -7.95 -11.00 7.26
CA TYR A 406 -8.03 -9.65 6.68
C TYR A 406 -9.32 -9.45 5.87
N PHE A 407 -9.76 -10.45 5.10
CA PHE A 407 -11.00 -10.33 4.33
C PHE A 407 -12.23 -10.22 5.23
N LYS A 408 -12.27 -10.97 6.32
CA LYS A 408 -13.40 -10.94 7.25
C LYS A 408 -13.46 -9.58 7.94
N ASP A 409 -12.34 -9.10 8.44
CA ASP A 409 -12.27 -7.86 9.21
C ASP A 409 -12.48 -6.61 8.35
N PHE A 410 -11.96 -6.61 7.11
CA PHE A 410 -12.04 -5.43 6.24
C PHE A 410 -13.31 -5.39 5.38
N TYR A 411 -13.75 -6.54 4.86
CA TYR A 411 -14.88 -6.62 3.93
C TYR A 411 -16.16 -7.16 4.56
N ASN A 412 -16.12 -7.65 5.80
CA ASN A 412 -17.27 -8.15 6.54
C ASN A 412 -18.10 -9.15 5.69
N ASN A 413 -19.37 -8.83 5.44
CA ASN A 413 -20.29 -9.66 4.67
C ASN A 413 -19.90 -9.84 3.19
N GLU A 414 -18.94 -9.08 2.67
CA GLU A 414 -18.42 -9.23 1.30
C GLU A 414 -17.13 -10.07 1.22
N ALA A 415 -16.61 -10.59 2.34
CA ALA A 415 -15.34 -11.30 2.41
C ALA A 415 -15.17 -12.37 1.32
N ASP A 416 -16.13 -13.29 1.19
CA ASP A 416 -16.10 -14.39 0.21
C ASP A 416 -16.01 -13.89 -1.24
N THR A 417 -16.66 -12.75 -1.51
CA THR A 417 -16.61 -12.12 -2.83
C THR A 417 -15.19 -11.64 -3.11
N TYR A 418 -14.58 -10.87 -2.20
CA TYR A 418 -13.21 -10.35 -2.36
C TYR A 418 -12.14 -11.45 -2.36
N GLN A 419 -12.36 -12.54 -1.63
CA GLN A 419 -11.51 -13.73 -1.72
C GLN A 419 -11.58 -14.35 -3.12
N SER A 420 -12.78 -14.50 -3.69
CA SER A 420 -12.98 -15.06 -5.02
C SER A 420 -12.29 -14.23 -6.10
N ILE A 421 -12.41 -12.89 -6.04
CA ILE A 421 -11.73 -11.98 -6.98
C ILE A 421 -10.22 -12.07 -6.85
N THR A 422 -9.72 -12.17 -5.61
CA THR A 422 -8.28 -12.34 -5.37
C THR A 422 -7.79 -13.67 -5.97
N LYS A 423 -8.58 -14.75 -5.87
CA LYS A 423 -8.29 -16.04 -6.51
C LYS A 423 -8.30 -15.92 -8.04
N GLU A 424 -9.24 -15.19 -8.64
CA GLU A 424 -9.30 -14.98 -10.10
C GLU A 424 -8.06 -14.28 -10.68
N GLN A 425 -7.41 -13.41 -9.89
CA GLN A 425 -6.15 -12.75 -10.28
C GLN A 425 -4.94 -13.69 -10.27
N ILE A 426 -5.08 -14.87 -9.68
CA ILE A 426 -4.02 -15.88 -9.54
C ILE A 426 -4.14 -16.93 -10.66
N ASN A 427 -3.05 -17.14 -11.42
CA ASN A 427 -3.03 -18.11 -12.51
C ASN A 427 -2.47 -19.47 -12.06
N GLU A 428 -3.29 -20.28 -11.41
CA GLU A 428 -2.87 -21.60 -10.89
C GLU A 428 -2.32 -22.54 -11.95
N LYS A 429 -2.83 -22.46 -13.19
CA LYS A 429 -2.43 -23.34 -14.30
C LYS A 429 -0.92 -23.33 -14.53
N LYS A 430 -0.29 -22.16 -14.47
CA LYS A 430 1.17 -22.03 -14.62
C LYS A 430 1.93 -22.82 -13.56
N ILE A 431 1.49 -22.76 -12.30
CA ILE A 431 2.12 -23.51 -11.21
C ILE A 431 1.97 -25.02 -11.44
N TYR A 432 0.81 -25.47 -11.89
CA TYR A 432 0.57 -26.88 -12.20
C TYR A 432 1.46 -27.38 -13.35
N GLN A 433 1.67 -26.56 -14.38
CA GLN A 433 2.64 -26.85 -15.45
C GLN A 433 4.07 -26.98 -14.89
N TYR A 434 4.48 -26.08 -14.00
CA TYR A 434 5.82 -26.11 -13.40
C TYR A 434 6.02 -27.37 -12.56
N LEU A 435 5.01 -27.77 -11.78
CA LEU A 435 5.02 -29.01 -10.99
C LEU A 435 5.08 -30.23 -11.90
N SER A 436 4.22 -30.32 -12.92
CA SER A 436 4.21 -31.44 -13.85
C SER A 436 5.58 -31.66 -14.48
N ARG A 437 6.17 -30.59 -15.03
CA ARG A 437 7.50 -30.63 -15.64
C ARG A 437 8.59 -31.02 -14.64
N SER A 438 8.55 -30.48 -13.43
CA SER A 438 9.58 -30.75 -12.40
C SER A 438 9.50 -32.20 -11.90
N TYR A 439 8.31 -32.73 -11.65
CA TYR A 439 8.13 -34.14 -11.28
C TYR A 439 8.56 -35.08 -12.40
N ARG A 440 8.27 -34.74 -13.66
CA ARG A 440 8.72 -35.52 -14.81
C ARG A 440 10.25 -35.55 -14.92
N LYS A 441 10.93 -34.42 -14.67
CA LYS A 441 12.40 -34.35 -14.60
C LYS A 441 12.99 -35.25 -13.50
N LEU A 442 12.25 -35.46 -12.40
CA LEU A 442 12.63 -36.37 -11.32
C LEU A 442 12.23 -37.84 -11.58
N GLY A 443 11.68 -38.18 -12.75
CA GLY A 443 11.19 -39.53 -13.06
C GLY A 443 9.88 -39.92 -12.35
N LYS A 444 9.23 -38.97 -11.69
CA LYS A 444 7.96 -39.17 -10.96
C LYS A 444 6.76 -38.94 -11.89
N ILE A 445 6.53 -39.89 -12.79
CA ILE A 445 5.57 -39.74 -13.91
C ILE A 445 4.12 -39.65 -13.41
N GLU A 446 3.72 -40.46 -12.44
CA GLU A 446 2.34 -40.43 -11.91
C GLU A 446 1.99 -39.07 -11.28
N GLU A 447 2.91 -38.50 -10.49
CA GLU A 447 2.75 -37.16 -9.93
C GLU A 447 2.73 -36.10 -11.02
N ALA A 448 3.59 -36.22 -12.03
CA ALA A 448 3.63 -35.29 -13.14
C ALA A 448 2.30 -35.24 -13.89
N ASP A 449 1.69 -36.38 -14.16
CA ASP A 449 0.44 -36.48 -14.91
C ASP A 449 -0.76 -35.97 -14.08
N LYS A 450 -0.77 -36.19 -12.76
CA LYS A 450 -1.76 -35.58 -11.84
C LYS A 450 -1.77 -34.05 -11.94
N TRP A 451 -0.59 -33.43 -11.98
CA TRP A 451 -0.47 -31.97 -12.12
C TRP A 451 -0.79 -31.49 -13.53
N ARG A 452 -0.42 -32.25 -14.57
CA ARG A 452 -0.77 -31.95 -15.97
C ARG A 452 -2.29 -31.90 -16.17
N GLN A 453 -3.00 -32.90 -15.63
CA GLN A 453 -4.46 -32.94 -15.69
C GLN A 453 -5.09 -31.70 -15.01
N ARG A 454 -4.55 -31.28 -13.85
CA ARG A 454 -5.00 -30.05 -13.15
C ARG A 454 -4.70 -28.77 -13.91
N ALA A 455 -3.66 -28.75 -14.75
CA ALA A 455 -3.38 -27.63 -15.64
C ALA A 455 -4.40 -27.51 -16.78
N GLY A 456 -5.19 -28.58 -17.04
CA GLY A 456 -6.10 -28.68 -18.18
C GLY A 456 -5.37 -29.02 -19.48
N GLU A 457 -4.25 -29.74 -19.39
CA GLU A 457 -3.50 -30.25 -20.54
C GLU A 457 -3.83 -31.74 -20.71
N GLU A 458 -4.33 -32.11 -21.89
CA GLU A 458 -4.52 -33.51 -22.31
C GLU A 458 -3.18 -34.16 -22.68
#